data_AF-A0A7X0MB06-F1
#
_entry.id   AF-A0A7X0MB06-F1
#
_cell.length_a   1.000
_cell.length_b   1.000
_cell.length_c   1.000
_cell.angle_alpha   90.00
_cell.angle_beta   90.00
_cell.angle_gamma   90.00
#
_symmetry.space_group_name_H-M   'P 1'
#
loop_
_entity.id
_entity.type
_entity.pdbx_description
1 polymer ?
#
loop_
_entity_poly.entity_id
_entity_poly.type
_entity_poly.pdbx_seq_one_letter_code
_entity_poly.pdbx_strand_id
1 'polypeptide(L)' 'MSEYAVTFDLIDADKDGLISAEELLRLMEVLGQPVTAEAAEAAVERLDMDGDGLISLDEFSRYLSATGA' A
#
# COMPACT_ATOMS: atom_id res chain seq x y z
N MET A 1 -4.56 7.75 -17.81
CA MET A 1 -3.86 6.67 -17.10
C MET A 1 -3.49 7.26 -15.76
N SER A 2 -4.18 6.84 -14.69
CA SER A 2 -3.88 7.34 -13.35
C SER A 2 -2.51 6.83 -12.95
N GLU A 3 -1.60 7.72 -12.56
CA GLU A 3 -0.20 7.40 -12.26
C GLU A 3 -0.06 6.35 -11.13
N TYR A 4 -1.08 6.28 -10.26
CA TYR A 4 -1.18 5.35 -9.15
C TYR A 4 -1.51 3.91 -9.54
N ALA A 5 -2.15 3.69 -10.69
CA ALA A 5 -2.63 2.35 -11.08
C ALA A 5 -1.49 1.37 -11.37
N VAL A 6 -0.37 1.86 -11.88
CA VAL A 6 0.79 1.01 -12.20
C VAL A 6 1.52 0.57 -10.92
N THR A 7 1.65 1.48 -9.96
CA THR A 7 2.22 1.16 -8.64
C THR A 7 1.28 0.25 -7.87
N PHE A 8 -0.02 0.50 -7.93
CA PHE A 8 -1.02 -0.34 -7.26
C PHE A 8 -1.01 -1.77 -7.81
N ASP A 9 -1.07 -1.94 -9.14
CA ASP A 9 -1.05 -3.27 -9.79
C ASP A 9 0.29 -4.03 -9.61
N LEU A 10 1.36 -3.32 -9.24
CA LEU A 10 2.65 -3.93 -8.93
C LEU A 10 2.69 -4.49 -7.50
N ILE A 11 1.91 -3.91 -6.60
CA ILE A 11 1.84 -4.29 -5.18
C ILE A 11 0.76 -5.35 -4.98
N ASP A 12 -0.44 -5.07 -5.49
CA ASP A 12 -1.62 -5.93 -5.47
C ASP A 12 -1.35 -7.20 -6.30
N ALA A 13 -0.89 -8.24 -5.61
CA ALA A 13 -0.42 -9.48 -6.20
C ALA A 13 -1.58 -10.40 -6.54
N ASP A 14 -2.67 -10.35 -5.77
CA ASP A 14 -3.88 -11.15 -6.01
C ASP A 14 -4.95 -10.42 -6.84
N LYS A 15 -4.74 -9.14 -7.14
CA LYS A 15 -5.62 -8.29 -7.96
C LYS A 15 -7.01 -8.15 -7.38
N ASP A 16 -7.12 -8.08 -6.05
CA ASP A 16 -8.38 -7.83 -5.36
C ASP A 16 -8.73 -6.33 -5.31
N GLY A 17 -7.79 -5.46 -5.67
CA GLY A 17 -7.94 -4.01 -5.63
C GLY A 17 -7.66 -3.41 -4.25
N LEU A 18 -7.05 -4.18 -3.36
CA LEU A 18 -6.62 -3.80 -2.01
C LEU A 18 -5.12 -4.10 -1.88
N ILE A 19 -4.46 -3.48 -0.91
CA ILE A 19 -3.06 -3.78 -0.58
C ILE A 19 -2.98 -4.20 0.87
N SER A 20 -2.60 -5.45 1.08
CA SER A 20 -2.37 -6.02 2.39
C SER A 20 -0.99 -5.63 2.94
N ALA A 21 -0.83 -5.65 4.27
CA ALA A 21 0.50 -5.48 4.90
C ALA A 21 1.54 -6.48 4.37
N GLU A 22 1.11 -7.72 4.10
CA GLU A 22 1.95 -8.76 3.51
C GLU A 22 2.41 -8.43 2.09
N GLU A 23 1.52 -7.88 1.26
CA GLU A 23 1.82 -7.51 -0.13
C GLU A 23 2.75 -6.31 -0.20
N LEU A 24 2.50 -5.31 0.64
CA LEU A 24 3.39 -4.16 0.80
C LEU A 24 4.80 -4.61 1.23
N LEU A 25 4.88 -5.53 2.20
CA LEU A 25 6.14 -6.05 2.70
C LEU A 25 6.89 -6.84 1.62
N ARG A 26 6.16 -7.67 0.86
CA ARG A 26 6.71 -8.42 -0.26
C ARG A 26 7.26 -7.52 -1.36
N LEU A 27 6.57 -6.43 -1.68
CA LEU A 27 7.06 -5.42 -2.62
C LEU A 27 8.34 -4.77 -2.10
N MET A 28 8.37 -4.37 -0.82
CA MET A 28 9.55 -3.76 -0.20
C MET A 28 10.76 -4.71 -0.23
N GLU A 29 10.55 -6.00 0.03
CA GLU A 29 11.57 -7.05 -0.13
C GLU A 29 12.07 -7.14 -1.58
N VAL A 30 11.17 -7.10 -2.57
CA VAL A 30 11.52 -7.13 -4.01
C VAL A 30 12.30 -5.88 -4.43
N LEU A 31 11.97 -4.70 -3.87
CA LEU A 31 12.68 -3.44 -4.09
C LEU A 31 14.03 -3.39 -3.35
N GLY A 32 14.35 -4.40 -2.53
CA GLY A 32 15.59 -4.49 -1.77
C GLY A 32 15.63 -3.55 -0.57
N GLN A 33 14.49 -3.00 -0.14
CA GLN A 33 14.36 -2.27 1.10
C GLN A 33 13.84 -3.21 2.19
N PRO A 34 14.68 -3.62 3.17
CA PRO A 34 14.22 -4.48 4.24
C PRO A 34 13.30 -3.67 5.16
N VAL A 35 12.00 -3.81 4.93
CA VAL A 35 10.96 -3.27 5.81
C VAL A 35 10.50 -4.42 6.70
N THR A 36 10.40 -4.17 8.00
CA THR A 36 9.93 -5.16 8.97
C THR A 36 8.40 -5.24 8.94
N ALA A 37 7.84 -6.38 9.37
CA ALA A 37 6.39 -6.56 9.51
C ALA A 37 5.76 -5.43 10.31
N GLU A 38 6.38 -5.05 11.44
CA GLU A 38 5.94 -3.92 12.27
C GLU A 38 5.91 -2.59 11.52
N ALA A 39 6.86 -2.34 10.61
CA ALA A 39 6.89 -1.10 9.83
C ALA A 39 5.87 -1.11 8.69
N ALA A 40 5.60 -2.27 8.10
CA ALA A 40 4.54 -2.45 7.12
C ALA A 40 3.15 -2.33 7.77
N GLU A 41 2.92 -2.96 8.91
CA GLU A 41 1.70 -2.82 9.70
C GLU A 41 1.50 -1.37 10.13
N ALA A 42 2.53 -0.70 10.66
CA ALA A 42 2.41 0.71 11.03
C ALA A 42 2.18 1.64 9.82
N ALA A 43 2.60 1.24 8.62
CA ALA A 43 2.26 1.97 7.40
C ALA A 43 0.80 1.72 7.03
N VAL A 44 0.36 0.46 7.02
CA VAL A 44 -1.04 0.08 6.77
C VAL A 44 -1.96 0.78 7.76
N GLU A 45 -1.77 0.67 9.06
CA GLU A 45 -2.58 1.34 10.09
C GLU A 45 -2.64 2.88 9.94
N ARG A 46 -1.67 3.50 9.28
CA ARG A 46 -1.68 4.96 9.03
C ARG A 46 -2.44 5.34 7.77
N LEU A 47 -2.51 4.44 6.79
CA LEU A 47 -3.20 4.64 5.52
C LEU A 47 -4.64 4.09 5.54
N ASP A 48 -4.84 3.00 6.27
CA ASP A 48 -6.11 2.34 6.57
C ASP A 48 -6.99 3.28 7.41
N MET A 49 -8.02 3.84 6.76
CA MET A 49 -8.95 4.78 7.38
C MET A 49 -10.23 4.08 7.84
N ASP A 50 -10.58 2.95 7.25
CA ASP A 50 -11.79 2.19 7.58
C ASP A 50 -11.55 1.08 8.62
N GLY A 51 -10.28 0.77 8.89
CA GLY A 51 -9.82 -0.18 9.89
C GLY A 51 -9.94 -1.63 9.43
N ASP A 52 -9.95 -1.90 8.13
CA ASP A 52 -10.09 -3.25 7.58
C ASP A 52 -8.75 -4.02 7.54
N GLY A 53 -7.64 -3.34 7.85
CA GLY A 53 -6.28 -3.89 7.84
C GLY A 53 -5.68 -3.98 6.43
N LEU A 54 -6.32 -3.37 5.44
CA LEU A 54 -5.94 -3.32 4.04
C LEU A 54 -5.91 -1.86 3.59
N ILE A 55 -5.29 -1.60 2.45
CA ILE A 55 -5.28 -0.25 1.85
C ILE A 55 -6.03 -0.32 0.53
N SER A 56 -7.20 0.31 0.51
CA SER A 56 -7.98 0.46 -0.72
C SER A 56 -7.35 1.46 -1.67
N LEU A 57 -7.62 1.32 -2.97
CA LEU A 57 -7.16 2.27 -3.99
C LEU A 57 -7.60 3.73 -3.70
N ASP A 58 -8.77 3.94 -3.10
CA ASP A 58 -9.24 5.26 -2.65
C ASP A 58 -8.36 5.84 -1.53
N GLU A 59 -8.01 5.01 -0.54
CA GLU A 59 -7.18 5.40 0.61
C GLU A 59 -5.74 5.69 0.18
N PHE A 60 -5.19 4.84 -0.69
CA PHE A 60 -3.88 5.05 -1.29
C PHE A 60 -3.84 6.36 -2.12
N SER A 61 -4.88 6.61 -2.92
CA SER A 61 -4.99 7.83 -3.72
C SER A 61 -5.12 9.08 -2.85
N ARG A 62 -5.89 9.02 -1.75
CA ARG A 62 -6.01 10.08 -0.76
C ARG A 62 -4.69 10.36 -0.07
N TYR A 63 -3.96 9.32 0.34
CA TYR A 63 -2.67 9.45 1.01
C TYR A 63 -1.61 10.11 0.11
N LEU A 64 -1.48 9.66 -1.14
CA LEU A 64 -0.56 10.25 -2.10
C LEU A 64 -0.95 11.69 -2.47
N SER A 65 -2.24 11.99 -2.56
CA SER A 65 -2.73 13.35 -2.76
C SER A 65 -2.45 14.25 -1.55
N ALA A 66 -2.51 13.71 -0.33
CA ALA A 66 -2.25 14.45 0.90
C ALA A 66 -0.75 14.67 1.16
N THR A 67 0.11 13.74 0.73
CA THR A 67 1.58 13.80 0.94
C THR A 67 2.31 14.54 -0.18
N GLY A 68 1.61 14.85 -1.30
CA GLY A 68 2.15 15.56 -2.45
C GLY A 68 2.06 17.10 -2.41
N ALA A 69 1.87 17.71 -1.23
CA ALA A 69 1.80 19.18 -1.05
C ALA A 69 2.98 19.75 -0.25
#